data_AF-A0A672KCE3-F1
#
_entry.id   AF-A0A672KCE3-F1
#
_cell.length_a   1.000
_cell.length_b   1.000
_cell.length_c   1.000
_cell.angle_alpha   90.00
_cell.angle_beta   90.00
_cell.angle_gamma   90.00
#
_symmetry.space_group_name_H-M   'P 1'
#
loop_
_entity.id
_entity.type
_entity.pdbx_description
1 polymer ?
#
loop_
_entity_poly.entity_id
_entity_poly.type
_entity_poly.pdbx_seq_one_letter_code
_entity_poly.pdbx_strand_id
1 'polypeptide(L)'
;MKLAHKDIEKDNAGKVQTESSTGSVGSSRVRTTLTLCVATIDFDSQACQLRVKGTNIQENQYVKVRVHQDIATRSRYVRLVDNVKENGGNVRIFSSLHVSGEQLNQLSGVVAVLRFPIADMSEAEEDSSSDED
;
A
#
# COMPACT_ATOMS: atom_id res chain seq x y z
N MET A 1 3.13 -10.46 -14.31
CA MET A 1 3.96 -9.27 -14.60
C MET A 1 4.68 -8.86 -13.31
N LYS A 2 6.02 -8.75 -13.33
CA LYS A 2 6.81 -8.33 -12.16
C LYS A 2 6.39 -6.93 -11.77
N LEU A 3 5.86 -6.81 -10.56
CA LEU A 3 5.71 -5.54 -9.88
C LEU A 3 7.13 -5.04 -9.57
N ALA A 4 7.70 -4.28 -10.49
CA ALA A 4 8.92 -3.55 -10.22
C ALA A 4 8.59 -2.57 -9.10
N HIS A 5 8.98 -2.93 -7.88
CA HIS A 5 9.22 -1.95 -6.84
C HIS A 5 10.20 -0.96 -7.48
N LYS A 6 9.71 0.25 -7.80
CA LYS A 6 10.59 1.34 -8.22
C LYS A 6 11.31 1.74 -6.96
N ASP A 7 12.42 1.08 -6.70
CA ASP A 7 13.32 1.39 -5.60
C ASP A 7 13.91 2.76 -5.89
N ILE A 8 13.48 3.76 -5.11
CA ILE A 8 14.11 5.08 -5.15
C ILE A 8 15.05 5.15 -3.96
N GLU A 9 16.32 5.33 -4.27
CA GLU A 9 17.37 5.63 -3.32
C GLU A 9 17.36 7.14 -3.04
N LYS A 10 17.13 7.53 -1.79
CA LYS A 10 17.05 8.94 -1.39
C LYS A 10 17.96 9.23 -0.22
N ASP A 11 18.84 10.20 -0.38
CA ASP A 11 19.58 10.81 0.72
C ASP A 11 18.67 11.71 1.54
N ASN A 12 18.49 11.35 2.82
CA ASN A 12 17.67 12.12 3.75
C ASN A 12 18.48 12.50 4.99
N ALA A 13 18.39 13.77 5.41
CA ALA A 13 19.01 14.25 6.64
C ALA A 13 17.96 14.33 7.76
N GLY A 14 17.93 13.31 8.62
CA GLY A 14 16.96 13.19 9.72
C GLY A 14 17.57 13.54 11.07
N LYS A 15 16.77 14.10 11.99
CA LYS A 15 17.13 14.21 13.41
C LYS A 15 16.88 12.84 14.06
N VAL A 16 17.95 12.16 14.42
CA VAL A 16 17.95 10.91 15.18
C VAL A 16 18.01 11.26 16.66
N GLN A 17 17.00 10.86 17.42
CA GLN A 17 17.06 10.88 18.88
C GLN A 17 17.71 9.57 19.35
N THR A 18 18.72 9.69 20.20
CA THR A 18 19.39 8.55 20.83
C THR A 18 19.19 8.68 22.33
N GLU A 19 18.56 7.69 22.94
CA GLU A 19 18.41 7.60 24.39
C GLU A 19 19.48 6.67 24.95
N SER A 20 20.26 7.14 25.92
CA SER A 20 21.24 6.31 26.63
C SER A 20 20.60 5.59 27.83
N SER A 21 21.17 4.46 28.25
CA SER A 21 20.70 3.69 29.43
C SER A 21 20.72 4.48 30.75
N THR A 22 21.42 5.61 30.77
CA THR A 22 21.47 6.60 31.86
C THR A 22 20.36 7.66 31.80
N GLY A 23 19.42 7.55 30.87
CA GLY A 23 18.28 8.47 30.72
C GLY A 23 18.60 9.80 30.03
N SER A 24 19.80 9.96 29.46
CA SER A 24 20.13 11.17 28.69
C SER A 24 19.62 11.03 27.26
N VAL A 25 18.89 12.06 26.79
CA VAL A 25 18.37 12.12 25.42
C VAL A 25 19.29 13.01 24.58
N GLY A 26 20.05 12.40 23.69
CA GLY A 26 20.87 13.08 22.69
C GLY A 26 20.15 13.20 21.34
N SER A 27 20.43 14.27 20.59
CA SER A 27 19.88 14.47 19.24
C SER A 27 21.02 14.71 18.27
N SER A 28 21.12 13.89 17.22
CA SER A 28 22.09 14.06 16.13
C SER A 28 21.37 14.12 14.79
N ARG A 29 21.82 14.98 13.88
CA ARG A 29 21.33 14.98 12.49
C ARG A 29 22.22 14.08 11.66
N VAL A 30 21.66 12.98 11.16
CA VAL A 30 22.39 12.00 10.35
C VAL A 30 21.83 12.00 8.94
N ARG A 31 22.74 12.03 7.95
CA ARG A 31 22.39 11.75 6.55
C ARG A 31 22.37 10.26 6.36
N THR A 32 21.28 9.74 5.79
CA THR A 32 21.21 8.33 5.44
C THR A 32 20.45 8.14 4.15
N THR A 33 20.89 7.13 3.42
CA THR A 33 20.33 6.72 2.15
C THR A 33 19.23 5.69 2.41
N LEU A 34 18.01 5.98 1.94
CA LEU A 34 16.83 5.14 2.16
C LEU A 34 16.34 4.56 0.84
N THR A 35 16.09 3.25 0.84
CA THR A 35 15.41 2.54 -0.25
C THR A 35 13.92 2.54 0.05
N LEU A 36 13.15 3.33 -0.70
CA LEU A 36 11.72 3.52 -0.43
C LEU A 36 10.86 2.79 -1.47
N CYS A 37 9.82 2.09 -0.98
CA CYS A 37 8.67 1.75 -1.81
C CYS A 37 7.77 2.98 -1.92
N VAL A 38 7.69 3.55 -3.12
CA VAL A 38 6.96 4.80 -3.37
C VAL A 38 5.45 4.57 -3.24
N ALA A 39 4.80 5.37 -2.38
CA ALA A 39 3.35 5.37 -2.19
C ALA A 39 2.70 6.53 -2.96
N THR A 40 3.25 7.74 -2.84
CA THR A 40 2.76 8.93 -3.56
C THR A 40 3.91 9.79 -4.07
N ILE A 41 3.66 10.46 -5.17
CA ILE A 41 4.55 11.45 -5.76
C ILE A 41 3.74 12.72 -5.97
N ASP A 42 4.08 13.76 -5.22
CA ASP A 42 3.44 15.07 -5.30
C ASP A 42 4.42 16.05 -5.97
N PHE A 43 3.99 16.76 -7.01
CA PHE A 43 4.77 17.84 -7.62
C PHE A 43 4.17 19.19 -7.24
N ASP A 44 4.96 20.01 -6.56
CA ASP A 44 4.61 21.39 -6.23
C ASP A 44 5.16 22.31 -7.33
N SER A 45 4.26 22.83 -8.16
CA SER A 45 4.61 23.70 -9.29
C SER A 45 5.04 25.10 -8.87
N GLN A 46 4.65 25.57 -7.68
CA GLN A 46 5.04 26.89 -7.17
C GLN A 46 6.46 26.84 -6.59
N ALA A 47 6.77 25.75 -5.87
CA ALA A 47 8.09 25.53 -5.30
C ALA A 47 9.08 24.83 -6.26
N CYS A 48 8.61 24.37 -7.42
CA CYS A 48 9.35 23.49 -8.34
C CYS A 48 9.97 22.28 -7.62
N GLN A 49 9.21 21.67 -6.69
CA GLN A 49 9.70 20.57 -5.85
C GLN A 49 8.91 19.29 -6.07
N LEU A 50 9.63 18.18 -6.24
CA LEU A 50 9.06 16.84 -6.25
C LEU A 50 9.14 16.23 -4.85
N ARG A 51 7.98 15.93 -4.26
CA ARG A 51 7.87 15.24 -2.97
C ARG A 51 7.52 13.78 -3.20
N VAL A 52 8.47 12.91 -2.88
CA VAL A 52 8.27 11.46 -2.89
C VAL A 52 7.99 11.00 -1.46
N LYS A 53 6.85 10.35 -1.26
CA LYS A 53 6.49 9.68 0.01
C LYS A 53 6.47 8.17 -0.22
N GLY A 54 6.97 7.44 0.75
CA GLY A 54 7.06 5.98 0.68
C GLY A 54 7.51 5.40 2.02
N THR A 55 7.44 4.07 2.11
CA THR A 55 7.93 3.34 3.28
C THR A 55 9.33 2.81 3.02
N ASN A 56 10.19 2.86 4.03
CA ASN A 56 11.50 2.22 3.96
C ASN A 56 11.32 0.69 3.94
N ILE A 57 11.88 0.06 2.90
CA ILE A 57 11.84 -1.38 2.70
C ILE A 57 13.14 -2.10 3.11
N GLN A 58 14.20 -1.35 3.43
CA GLN A 58 15.50 -1.90 3.81
C GLN A 58 15.87 -1.47 5.23
N GLU A 59 16.45 -2.41 5.99
CA GLU A 59 16.87 -2.14 7.35
C GLU A 59 18.00 -1.10 7.40
N ASN A 60 17.92 -0.19 8.37
CA ASN A 60 18.87 0.88 8.55
C ASN A 60 19.09 1.11 10.05
N GLN A 61 20.32 1.42 10.44
CA GLN A 61 20.76 1.67 11.83
C GLN A 61 19.91 2.74 12.55
N TYR A 62 19.33 3.67 11.79
CA TYR A 62 18.55 4.80 12.34
C TYR A 62 17.05 4.76 11.99
N VAL A 63 16.64 3.89 11.07
CA VAL A 63 15.25 3.84 10.58
C VAL A 63 14.83 2.38 10.41
N LYS A 64 13.97 1.90 11.30
CA LYS A 64 13.42 0.54 11.23
C LYS A 64 12.60 0.34 9.95
N VAL A 65 12.66 -0.87 9.40
CA VAL A 65 11.78 -1.30 8.31
C VAL A 65 10.34 -1.23 8.78
N ARG A 66 9.46 -0.70 7.94
CA ARG A 66 8.01 -0.79 8.18
C ARG A 66 7.42 -1.74 7.16
N VAL A 67 6.64 -2.71 7.65
CA VAL A 67 5.85 -3.58 6.77
C VAL A 67 4.88 -2.68 6.01
N HIS A 68 5.01 -2.63 4.68
CA HIS A 68 4.09 -1.91 3.84
C HIS A 68 2.73 -2.62 3.91
N GLN A 69 1.78 -2.02 4.62
CA GLN A 69 0.44 -2.60 4.90
C GLN A 69 -0.33 -2.97 3.63
N ASP A 70 0.09 -2.46 2.47
CA ASP A 70 -0.62 -2.62 1.22
C ASP A 70 -0.23 -3.86 0.40
N ILE A 71 0.83 -4.60 0.77
CA ILE A 71 1.24 -5.78 -0.02
C ILE A 71 0.18 -6.88 0.09
N ALA A 72 -0.30 -7.17 1.30
CA ALA A 72 -1.34 -8.17 1.52
C ALA A 72 -2.66 -7.76 0.85
N THR A 73 -3.04 -6.49 0.98
CA THR A 73 -4.27 -5.93 0.40
C THR A 73 -4.23 -5.93 -1.13
N ARG A 74 -3.11 -5.50 -1.72
CA ARG A 74 -2.90 -5.56 -3.17
C ARG A 74 -2.91 -6.98 -3.71
N SER A 75 -2.27 -7.92 -3.02
CA SER A 75 -2.29 -9.33 -3.40
C SER A 75 -3.71 -9.90 -3.42
N ARG A 76 -4.55 -9.54 -2.43
CA ARG A 76 -5.97 -9.89 -2.41
C ARG A 76 -6.73 -9.35 -3.62
N TYR A 77 -6.55 -8.07 -3.96
CA TYR A 77 -7.23 -7.48 -5.13
C TYR A 77 -6.75 -8.09 -6.45
N VAL A 78 -5.45 -8.42 -6.59
CA VAL A 78 -4.94 -9.10 -7.78
C VAL A 78 -5.59 -10.47 -7.94
N ARG A 79 -5.60 -11.28 -6.87
CA ARG A 79 -6.27 -12.60 -6.87
C ARG A 79 -7.75 -12.50 -7.20
N LEU A 80 -8.45 -11.50 -6.65
CA LEU A 80 -9.86 -11.26 -6.94
C LEU A 80 -10.07 -10.96 -8.43
N VAL A 81 -9.27 -10.08 -9.00
CA VAL A 81 -9.34 -9.73 -10.43
C VAL A 81 -9.06 -10.93 -11.32
N ASP A 82 -8.09 -11.77 -10.94
CA ASP A 82 -7.75 -12.98 -11.70
C ASP A 82 -8.90 -14.00 -11.64
N ASN A 83 -9.45 -14.29 -10.47
CA ASN A 83 -10.64 -15.15 -10.31
C ASN A 83 -11.84 -14.66 -11.11
N VAL A 84 -12.13 -13.35 -11.11
CA VAL A 84 -13.26 -12.80 -11.87
C VAL A 84 -13.04 -12.98 -13.38
N LYS A 85 -11.81 -12.82 -13.87
CA LYS A 85 -11.47 -13.03 -15.28
C LYS A 85 -11.57 -14.50 -15.68
N GLU A 86 -11.10 -15.41 -14.84
CA GLU A 86 -11.20 -16.86 -15.06
C GLU A 86 -12.67 -17.32 -15.15
N ASN A 87 -13.55 -16.71 -14.35
CA ASN A 87 -14.99 -16.98 -14.39
C ASN A 87 -15.72 -16.24 -15.53
N GLY A 88 -14.98 -15.61 -16.45
CA GLY A 88 -15.53 -14.89 -17.62
C GLY A 88 -16.21 -13.55 -17.28
N GLY A 89 -15.95 -12.99 -16.09
CA GLY A 89 -16.45 -11.70 -15.66
C GLY A 89 -15.68 -10.53 -16.27
N ASN A 90 -16.36 -9.39 -16.44
CA ASN A 90 -15.75 -8.17 -16.97
C ASN A 90 -15.19 -7.31 -15.82
N VAL A 91 -13.89 -7.04 -15.84
CA VAL A 91 -13.23 -6.19 -14.84
C VAL A 91 -12.87 -4.85 -15.46
N ARG A 92 -13.26 -3.75 -14.80
CA ARG A 92 -12.86 -2.38 -15.16
C ARG A 92 -12.06 -1.75 -14.03
N ILE A 93 -10.95 -1.11 -14.38
CA ILE A 93 -10.08 -0.41 -13.43
C ILE A 93 -10.25 1.10 -13.66
N PHE A 94 -10.57 1.83 -12.60
CA PHE A 94 -10.69 3.29 -12.62
C PHE A 94 -9.49 3.95 -11.96
N SER A 95 -9.03 5.07 -12.51
CA SER A 95 -8.03 5.91 -11.86
C SER A 95 -8.67 6.64 -10.68
N SER A 96 -7.98 6.66 -9.53
CA SER A 96 -8.41 7.38 -8.34
C SER A 96 -8.48 8.91 -8.51
N LEU A 97 -7.89 9.44 -9.59
CA LEU A 97 -7.89 10.87 -9.92
C LEU A 97 -9.02 11.27 -10.89
N HIS A 98 -9.80 10.32 -11.39
CA HIS A 98 -10.96 10.61 -12.23
C HIS A 98 -12.21 10.70 -11.35
N VAL A 99 -13.20 11.52 -11.74
CA VAL A 99 -14.46 11.69 -11.01
C VAL A 99 -15.12 10.34 -10.68
N SER A 100 -15.07 9.39 -11.62
CA SER A 100 -15.59 8.01 -11.40
C SER A 100 -14.80 7.20 -10.37
N GLY A 101 -13.49 7.44 -10.26
CA GLY A 101 -12.66 6.80 -9.23
C GLY A 101 -12.86 7.42 -7.86
N GLU A 102 -13.07 8.73 -7.78
CA GLU A 102 -13.43 9.40 -6.52
C GLU A 102 -14.77 8.90 -5.98
N GLN A 103 -15.78 8.78 -6.85
CA GLN A 103 -17.09 8.21 -6.48
C GLN A 103 -16.98 6.75 -6.01
N LEU A 104 -16.17 5.94 -6.67
CA LEU A 104 -15.93 4.55 -6.28
C LEU A 104 -15.24 4.46 -4.90
N ASN A 105 -14.30 5.36 -4.63
CA ASN A 105 -13.62 5.45 -3.35
C ASN A 105 -14.53 5.87 -2.19
N GLN A 106 -15.59 6.66 -2.44
CA GLN A 106 -16.57 7.05 -1.42
C GLN A 106 -17.41 5.88 -0.91
N LEU A 107 -17.53 4.79 -1.69
CA LEU A 107 -18.24 3.58 -1.27
C LEU A 107 -17.29 2.64 -0.51
N SER A 108 -16.28 2.12 -1.20
CA SER A 108 -15.29 1.18 -0.63
C SER A 108 -14.05 1.00 -1.51
N GLY A 109 -14.04 1.57 -2.72
CA GLY A 109 -13.01 1.36 -3.73
C GLY A 109 -13.25 0.15 -4.65
N VAL A 110 -14.17 -0.76 -4.31
CA VAL A 110 -14.50 -1.95 -5.14
C VAL A 110 -16.00 -2.22 -5.16
N VAL A 111 -16.53 -2.42 -6.37
CA VAL A 111 -17.94 -2.77 -6.58
C VAL A 111 -18.04 -3.92 -7.59
N ALA A 112 -19.05 -4.76 -7.39
CA ALA A 112 -19.40 -5.83 -8.32
C ALA A 112 -20.83 -5.64 -8.81
N VAL A 113 -21.04 -5.79 -10.11
CA VAL A 113 -22.37 -5.83 -10.72
C VAL A 113 -22.65 -7.29 -11.07
N LEU A 114 -23.70 -7.84 -10.49
CA LEU A 114 -24.03 -9.26 -10.58
C LEU A 114 -25.17 -9.49 -11.57
N ARG A 115 -25.13 -10.63 -12.27
CA ARG A 115 -26.17 -11.02 -13.23
C ARG A 115 -27.44 -11.53 -12.56
N PHE A 116 -27.30 -12.05 -11.35
CA PHE A 116 -28.39 -12.58 -10.55
C PHE A 116 -28.37 -11.93 -9.17
N PRO A 117 -29.54 -11.70 -8.56
CA PRO A 117 -29.61 -11.28 -7.17
C PRO A 117 -29.02 -12.38 -6.29
N ILE A 118 -28.22 -11.98 -5.31
CA ILE A 118 -27.80 -12.90 -4.25
C ILE A 118 -28.95 -12.92 -3.24
N ALA A 119 -29.36 -14.11 -2.79
CA ALA A 119 -30.19 -14.21 -1.58
C ALA A 119 -29.42 -13.60 -0.40
N ASP A 120 -30.14 -13.00 0.56
CA ASP A 120 -29.56 -12.17 1.61
C ASP A 120 -28.24 -12.73 2.19
N MET A 121 -27.22 -11.88 2.27
CA MET A 121 -25.87 -12.22 2.75
C MET A 121 -25.79 -12.59 4.25
N SER A 122 -26.91 -12.97 4.89
CA SER A 122 -26.94 -13.45 6.27
C SER A 122 -26.53 -14.92 6.42
N GLU A 123 -26.30 -15.66 5.32
CA GLU A 123 -26.12 -17.12 5.34
C GLU A 123 -24.75 -17.61 4.79
N ALA A 124 -23.78 -16.73 4.51
CA ALA A 124 -22.50 -17.11 3.90
C ALA A 124 -21.28 -17.07 4.84
N GLU A 125 -21.49 -17.26 6.15
CA GLU A 125 -20.42 -17.54 7.13
C GLU A 125 -20.30 -19.07 7.33
N GLU A 126 -20.19 -19.85 6.25
CA GLU A 126 -19.87 -21.29 6.34
C GLU A 126 -18.44 -21.55 5.88
N ASP A 127 -17.55 -21.47 6.88
CA ASP A 127 -16.36 -22.27 7.13
C ASP A 127 -15.78 -23.08 5.95
N SER A 128 -14.63 -22.64 5.43
CA SER A 128 -13.72 -23.50 4.69
C SER A 128 -12.41 -23.59 5.46
N SER A 129 -12.44 -24.31 6.59
CA SER A 129 -11.26 -24.93 7.18
C SER A 129 -11.14 -26.35 6.64
N SER A 130 -10.19 -26.56 5.74
CA SER A 130 -9.75 -27.89 5.30
C SER A 130 -8.39 -28.15 5.95
N ASP A 131 -8.39 -28.79 7.12
CA ASP A 131 -7.21 -29.49 7.63
C ASP A 131 -7.41 -30.98 7.35
N GLU A 132 -6.58 -31.52 6.47
CA GLU A 132 -6.42 -32.94 6.18
C GLU A 132 -5.44 -33.55 7.21
N ASP A 133 -5.82 -34.68 7.82
CA ASP A 133 -4.92 -35.66 8.44
C ASP A 133 -5.27 -37.07 7.92
#